data_AF-A0A359I653-F1
#
_entry.id   AF-A0A359I653-F1
#
_cell.length_a   1.000
_cell.length_b   1.000
_cell.length_c   1.000
_cell.angle_alpha   90.00
_cell.angle_beta   90.00
_cell.angle_gamma   90.00
#
_symmetry.space_group_name_H-M   'P 1'
#
loop_
_entity.id
_entity.type
_entity.pdbx_description
1 polymer ?
#
loop_
_entity_poly.entity_id
_entity_poly.type
_entity_poly.pdbx_seq_one_letter_code
_entity_poly.pdbx_strand_id
1 'polypeptide(L)' 'MSSTVENFWQFTGFHNCEFTNLVMLAVGCFFVWLAIKKNFEPLLLVPIGF' A
#
# COMPACT_ATOMS: atom_id res chain seq x y z
N MET A 1 -17.37 -16.58 22.98
CA MET A 1 -16.15 -17.01 22.26
C MET A 1 -16.18 -16.60 20.78
N SER A 2 -17.29 -16.78 20.04
CA SER A 2 -17.36 -16.34 18.63
C SER A 2 -17.28 -14.82 18.42
N SER A 3 -17.87 -14.01 19.31
CA SER A 3 -17.88 -12.54 19.20
C SER A 3 -16.49 -11.90 19.30
N THR A 4 -15.56 -12.51 20.02
CA THR A 4 -14.19 -11.99 20.17
C THR A 4 -13.40 -12.13 18.88
N VAL A 5 -13.58 -13.23 18.16
CA VAL A 5 -12.91 -13.49 16.87
C VAL A 5 -13.42 -12.52 15.80
N GLU A 6 -14.72 -12.23 15.81
CA GLU A 6 -15.35 -11.30 14.87
C GLU A 6 -14.88 -9.84 15.10
N ASN A 7 -14.80 -9.40 16.36
CA ASN A 7 -14.22 -8.10 16.69
C ASN A 7 -12.72 -8.03 16.34
N PHE A 8 -11.95 -9.09 16.59
CA PHE A 8 -10.56 -9.16 16.18
C PHE A 8 -10.40 -8.97 14.66
N TRP A 9 -11.28 -9.60 13.87
CA TRP A 9 -11.28 -9.47 12.42
C TRP A 9 -11.58 -8.04 11.97
N GLN A 10 -12.54 -7.34 12.60
CA GLN A 10 -12.83 -5.94 12.27
C GLN A 10 -11.74 -4.95 12.68
N PHE A 11 -11.00 -5.24 13.75
CA PHE A 11 -9.85 -4.43 14.17
C PHE A 11 -8.56 -4.77 13.41
N THR A 12 -8.53 -5.83 12.59
CA THR A 12 -7.34 -6.10 11.77
C THR A 12 -7.16 -5.00 10.72
N GLY A 13 -5.91 -4.61 10.48
CA GLY A 13 -5.55 -3.61 9.47
C GLY A 13 -6.05 -3.96 8.06
N PHE A 14 -6.36 -5.22 7.79
CA PHE A 14 -6.99 -5.68 6.54
C PHE A 14 -8.46 -5.28 6.39
N HIS A 15 -9.22 -5.15 7.48
CA HIS A 15 -10.60 -4.65 7.43
C HIS A 15 -10.66 -3.12 7.29
N ASN A 16 -9.68 -2.43 7.87
CA ASN A 16 -9.45 -1.00 7.68
C ASN A 16 -8.64 -0.65 6.42
N CYS A 17 -8.31 -1.64 5.58
CA CYS A 17 -7.76 -1.38 4.25
C CYS A 17 -8.85 -0.77 3.38
N GLU A 18 -9.05 0.54 3.52
CA GLU A 18 -9.84 1.30 2.58
C GLU A 18 -9.26 1.14 1.17
N PHE A 19 -10.15 1.15 0.18
CA PHE A 19 -9.79 1.07 -1.23
C PHE A 19 -8.73 2.13 -1.61
N THR A 20 -8.79 3.30 -0.98
CA THR A 20 -7.81 4.39 -1.10
C THR A 20 -6.38 3.96 -0.76
N ASN A 21 -6.19 3.17 0.30
CA ASN A 21 -4.88 2.68 0.74
C ASN A 21 -4.30 1.67 -0.28
N LEU A 22 -5.17 0.86 -0.88
CA LEU A 22 -4.77 -0.10 -1.92
C LEU A 22 -4.36 0.61 -3.21
N VAL A 23 -5.08 1.67 -3.60
CA VAL A 23 -4.72 2.53 -4.73
C VAL A 23 -3.40 3.26 -4.49
N MET A 24 -3.17 3.79 -3.28
CA MET A 24 -1.90 4.44 -2.93
C MET A 24 -0.72 3.47 -3.05
N LEU A 25 -0.86 2.23 -2.56
CA LEU A 25 0.16 1.17 -2.72
C LEU A 25 0.41 0.84 -4.19
N ALA A 26 -0.65 0.70 -5.00
CA ALA A 26 -0.52 0.41 -6.42
C ALA A 26 0.23 1.52 -7.18
N VAL A 27 -0.06 2.78 -6.86
CA VAL A 27 0.62 3.96 -7.43
C VAL A 27 2.08 4.04 -6.96
N GLY A 28 2.36 3.75 -5.69
CA GLY A 28 3.72 3.71 -5.16
C GLY A 28 4.58 2.65 -5.87
N CYS A 29 4.05 1.42 -6.01
CA CYS A 29 4.71 0.36 -6.78
C CYS A 29 4.91 0.74 -8.26
N PHE A 30 3.95 1.46 -8.86
CA PHE A 30 4.09 1.97 -10.22
C PHE A 30 5.24 2.97 -10.37
N PHE A 31 5.41 3.89 -9.42
CA PHE A 31 6.54 4.83 -9.44
C PHE A 31 7.88 4.16 -9.20
N VAL A 32 7.96 3.19 -8.29
CA VAL A 32 9.17 2.37 -8.08
C VAL A 32 9.54 1.60 -9.36
N TRP A 33 8.54 1.02 -10.04
CA TRP A 33 8.77 0.35 -11.33
C TRP A 33 9.30 1.32 -12.39
N LEU A 34 8.75 2.54 -12.45
CA LEU A 34 9.16 3.57 -13.42
C LEU A 34 10.60 4.04 -13.15
N ALA A 35 10.96 4.23 -11.87
CA ALA A 35 12.31 4.58 -11.45
C ALA A 35 13.35 3.53 -11.86
N ILE A 36 13.06 2.25 -11.64
CA ILE A 36 13.99 1.14 -11.92
C ILE A 36 14.05 0.84 -13.43
N LYS A 37 12.89 0.66 -14.06
CA LYS A 37 12.80 0.11 -15.43
C LYS A 37 13.04 1.17 -16.50
N LYS A 38 12.70 2.42 -16.22
CA LYS A 38 12.92 3.54 -17.16
C LYS A 38 14.04 4.51 -16.73
N ASN A 39 14.74 4.28 -15.60
CA ASN A 39 15.81 5.14 -15.09
C ASN A 39 15.41 6.63 -14.97
N PHE A 40 14.13 6.92 -14.74
CA PHE A 40 13.70 8.27 -14.41
C PHE A 40 14.11 8.55 -12.97
N GLU A 41 14.95 9.56 -12.77
CA GLU A 41 15.36 10.17 -11.49
C GLU A 41 15.06 9.30 -10.25
N PRO A 42 15.77 8.16 -10.10
CA PRO A 42 15.44 7.16 -9.09
C PRO A 42 15.59 7.69 -7.67
N LEU A 43 16.47 8.68 -7.49
CA LEU A 43 16.65 9.40 -6.23
C LEU A 43 15.41 10.18 -5.77
N LEU A 44 14.52 10.59 -6.69
CA LEU A 44 13.30 11.34 -6.38
C LEU A 44 12.05 10.47 -6.41
N LEU A 45 11.96 9.54 -7.37
CA LEU A 45 10.77 8.70 -7.56
C LEU A 45 10.67 7.54 -6.56
N VAL A 46 11.79 7.04 -6.03
CA VAL A 46 11.78 5.98 -5.00
C VAL A 46 11.20 6.49 -3.66
N PRO A 47 11.60 7.67 -3.13
CA PRO A 47 10.96 8.25 -1.94
C PRO A 47 9.50 8.65 -2.10
N ILE A 48 9.04 8.95 -3.32
CA ILE A 48 7.64 9.27 -3.61
C ILE A 48 6.76 8.01 -3.63
N GLY A 49 7.31 6.87 -4.00
CA GLY A 49 6.59 5.60 -4.06
C GLY A 49 6.62 4.76 -2.78
N PHE A 50 7.33 5.21 -1.74
CA PHE A 50 7.52 4.51 -0.46
C PHE A 50 6.83 5.27 0.66
#